data_AF-A0A354BK35-F1
#
_entry.id   AF-A0A354BK35-F1
#
_cell.length_a   1.000
_cell.length_b   1.000
_cell.length_c   1.000
_cell.angle_alpha   90.00
_cell.angle_beta   90.00
_cell.angle_gamma   90.00
#
_symmetry.space_group_name_H-M   'P 1'
#
loop_
_entity.id
_entity.type
_entity.pdbx_description
1 polymer ?
#
loop_
_entity_poly.entity_id
_entity_poly.type
_entity_poly.pdbx_seq_one_letter_code
_entity_poly.pdbx_strand_id
1 'polypeptide(L)'
;MKIKQLISLTVFLTGFLLWISSIQAGEPLVLLNVSYDPTRELYQEFNATFAKHWQKEKGQTVVVKQSHAGSSKQARAVIDGLDADVVTLALAYDVDA
;
A
#
# COMPACT_ATOMS: atom_id res chain seq x y z
N MET A 1 2.30 42.66 33.01
CA MET A 1 2.43 41.17 33.03
C MET A 1 1.48 40.46 32.07
N LYS A 2 0.19 40.83 31.96
CA LYS A 2 -0.79 40.18 31.07
C LYS A 2 -0.39 40.11 29.58
N ILE A 3 0.14 41.20 29.02
CA ILE A 3 0.55 41.27 27.60
C ILE A 3 1.73 40.34 27.25
N LYS A 4 2.71 40.20 28.15
CA LYS A 4 3.84 39.28 27.95
C LYS A 4 3.42 37.81 27.98
N GLN A 5 2.42 37.46 28.82
CA GLN A 5 1.83 36.11 28.85
C GLN A 5 1.01 35.81 27.59
N LEU A 6 0.26 36.78 27.07
CA LEU A 6 -0.50 36.65 25.83
C LEU A 6 0.44 36.39 24.63
N ILE A 7 1.53 37.16 24.50
CA ILE A 7 2.50 36.99 23.41
C ILE A 7 3.22 35.63 23.53
N SER A 8 3.60 35.23 24.75
CA SER A 8 4.23 33.93 24.99
C SER A 8 3.31 32.74 24.68
N LEU A 9 2.01 32.88 24.95
CA LEU A 9 1.01 31.84 24.67
C LEU A 9 0.76 31.71 23.16
N THR A 10 0.73 32.82 22.42
CA THR A 10 0.58 32.81 20.95
C THR A 10 1.78 32.16 20.28
N VAL A 11 3.01 32.43 20.72
CA VAL A 11 4.24 31.82 20.18
C VAL A 11 4.30 30.31 20.48
N PHE A 12 3.82 29.89 21.66
CA PHE A 12 3.73 28.46 21.99
C PHE A 12 2.67 27.73 21.15
N LEU A 13 1.53 28.37 20.89
CA LEU A 13 0.44 27.79 20.11
C LEU A 13 0.82 27.65 18.62
N THR A 14 1.51 28.64 18.05
CA THR A 14 2.00 28.57 16.66
C THR A 14 3.15 27.56 16.51
N GLY A 15 4.06 27.47 17.49
CA GLY A 15 5.11 26.44 17.51
C GLY A 15 4.55 25.02 17.63
N PHE A 16 3.48 24.83 18.42
CA PHE A 16 2.81 23.52 18.57
C PHE A 16 2.04 23.11 17.31
N LEU A 17 1.38 24.05 16.62
CA LEU A 17 0.71 23.80 15.35
C LEU A 17 1.67 23.35 14.23
N LEU A 18 2.88 23.92 14.18
CA LEU A 18 3.90 23.52 13.21
C LEU A 18 4.51 22.13 13.51
N TRP A 19 4.52 21.71 14.78
CA TRP A 19 5.02 20.39 15.17
C TRP A 19 4.05 19.26 14.78
N ILE A 20 2.74 19.50 14.82
CA ILE A 20 1.72 18.53 14.41
C ILE A 20 1.74 18.29 12.88
N SER A 21 2.16 19.28 12.09
CA SER A 21 2.22 19.16 10.62
C SER A 21 3.34 18.23 10.10
N SER A 22 4.17 17.66 10.99
CA SER A 22 5.31 16.81 10.61
C SER A 22 5.04 15.31 10.74
N ILE A 23 3.77 14.86 10.69
CA ILE A 23 3.47 13.44 10.46
C ILE A 23 3.88 13.11 9.01
N GLN A 24 5.15 12.76 8.84
CA GLN A 24 5.70 12.30 7.58
C GLN A 24 5.02 10.96 7.24
N ALA A 25 4.06 10.98 6.30
CA ALA A 25 3.61 9.75 5.68
C ALA A 25 4.81 9.12 4.97
N GLY A 26 5.19 7.91 5.37
CA GLY A 26 6.27 7.18 4.71
C GLY A 26 5.95 6.90 3.24
N GLU A 27 6.98 6.65 2.43
CA GLU A 27 6.80 6.23 1.04
C GLU A 27 5.86 5.02 0.94
N PRO A 28 4.88 5.02 0.02
CA PRO A 28 3.97 3.90 -0.14
C PRO A 28 4.71 2.60 -0.45
N LEU A 29 4.34 1.52 0.24
CA LEU A 29 4.77 0.19 -0.14
C LEU A 29 4.03 -0.23 -1.40
N VAL A 30 4.76 -0.47 -2.49
CA VAL A 30 4.18 -0.95 -3.74
C VAL A 30 4.34 -2.46 -3.81
N LEU A 31 3.24 -3.17 -4.01
CA LEU A 31 3.23 -4.62 -4.22
C LEU A 31 2.78 -4.93 -5.65
N LEU A 32 3.32 -5.97 -6.26
CA LEU A 32 2.83 -6.55 -7.50
C LEU A 32 2.13 -7.89 -7.23
N ASN A 33 0.83 -7.94 -7.51
CA ASN A 33 0.06 -9.18 -7.58
C ASN A 33 0.04 -9.70 -9.04
N VAL A 34 0.70 -10.83 -9.28
CA VAL A 34 0.68 -11.54 -10.55
C VAL A 34 -0.44 -12.58 -10.53
N SER A 35 -1.54 -12.29 -11.24
CA SER A 35 -2.84 -12.93 -11.02
C SER A 35 -3.37 -13.65 -12.25
N TYR A 36 -4.14 -14.72 -12.02
CA TYR A 36 -4.90 -15.44 -13.04
C TYR A 36 -6.09 -14.60 -13.55
N ASP A 37 -6.19 -14.46 -14.87
CA ASP A 37 -7.09 -13.51 -15.53
C ASP A 37 -8.57 -13.62 -15.15
N PRO A 38 -9.18 -14.81 -15.03
CA PRO A 38 -10.59 -14.94 -14.63
C PRO A 38 -10.91 -14.48 -13.22
N THR A 39 -9.90 -14.20 -12.37
CA THR A 39 -10.09 -13.63 -11.03
C THR A 39 -9.70 -12.15 -10.97
N ARG A 40 -9.51 -11.50 -12.13
CA ARG A 40 -9.00 -10.13 -12.21
C ARG A 40 -9.86 -9.14 -11.46
N GLU A 41 -11.17 -9.17 -11.67
CA GLU A 41 -12.13 -8.23 -11.06
C GLU A 41 -12.19 -8.42 -9.54
N LEU A 42 -12.14 -9.69 -9.09
CA LEU A 42 -12.06 -10.03 -7.68
C LEU A 42 -10.82 -9.40 -7.05
N TYR A 43 -9.64 -9.55 -7.67
CA TYR A 43 -8.42 -8.99 -7.11
C TYR A 43 -8.34 -7.47 -7.24
N GLN A 44 -8.96 -6.84 -8.24
CA GLN A 44 -9.07 -5.38 -8.27
C GLN A 44 -9.83 -4.84 -7.05
N GLU A 45 -10.97 -5.44 -6.72
CA GLU A 45 -11.77 -5.04 -5.56
C GLU A 45 -11.09 -5.39 -4.24
N PHE A 46 -10.53 -6.61 -4.15
CA PHE A 46 -9.84 -7.07 -2.96
C PHE A 46 -8.60 -6.23 -2.66
N ASN A 47 -7.78 -5.92 -3.67
CA ASN A 47 -6.58 -5.11 -3.52
C ASN A 47 -6.90 -3.70 -2.97
N ALA A 48 -7.97 -3.07 -3.49
CA ALA A 48 -8.42 -1.76 -3.00
C ALA A 48 -8.92 -1.84 -1.55
N THR A 49 -9.62 -2.91 -1.20
CA THR A 49 -10.11 -3.15 0.16
C THR A 49 -8.97 -3.44 1.13
N PHE A 50 -8.01 -4.26 0.71
CA PHE A 50 -6.81 -4.58 1.47
C PHE A 50 -5.98 -3.32 1.76
N ALA A 51 -5.74 -2.46 0.77
CA ALA A 51 -4.99 -1.23 0.97
C ALA A 51 -5.62 -0.32 2.04
N LYS A 52 -6.97 -0.18 2.01
CA LYS A 52 -7.71 0.57 3.03
C LYS A 52 -7.61 -0.08 4.41
N HIS A 53 -7.78 -1.40 4.47
CA HIS A 53 -7.66 -2.17 5.70
C HIS A 53 -6.25 -2.03 6.31
N TRP A 54 -5.21 -2.20 5.50
CA TRP A 54 -3.82 -2.12 5.95
C TRP A 54 -3.46 -0.73 6.46
N GLN A 55 -3.89 0.33 5.78
CA GLN A 55 -3.69 1.70 6.26
C GLN A 55 -4.36 1.91 7.63
N LYS A 56 -5.55 1.35 7.84
CA LYS A 56 -6.25 1.45 9.12
C LYS A 56 -5.54 0.67 10.23
N GLU A 57 -5.09 -0.54 9.95
CA GLU A 57 -4.50 -1.43 10.95
C GLU A 57 -3.03 -1.11 11.27
N LYS A 58 -2.27 -0.66 10.27
CA LYS A 58 -0.81 -0.50 10.35
C LYS A 58 -0.33 0.94 10.16
N GLY A 59 -1.21 1.85 9.75
CA GLY A 59 -0.83 3.23 9.44
C GLY A 59 0.05 3.37 8.20
N GLN A 60 0.27 2.29 7.44
CA GLN A 60 1.12 2.26 6.26
C GLN A 60 0.30 2.29 4.98
N THR A 61 0.70 3.13 4.04
CA THR A 61 0.07 3.18 2.71
C THR A 61 0.63 2.05 1.85
N VAL A 62 -0.28 1.25 1.28
CA VAL A 62 0.07 0.18 0.33
C VAL A 62 -0.63 0.43 -0.99
N VAL A 63 0.10 0.27 -2.09
CA VAL A 63 -0.41 0.30 -3.46
C VAL A 63 -0.18 -1.07 -4.08
N VAL A 64 -1.25 -1.78 -4.40
CA VAL A 64 -1.13 -3.09 -5.06
C VAL A 64 -1.37 -2.91 -6.56
N LYS A 65 -0.33 -3.13 -7.36
CA LYS A 65 -0.38 -3.26 -8.81
C LYS A 65 -0.79 -4.69 -9.17
N GLN A 66 -1.37 -4.86 -10.35
CA GLN A 66 -1.82 -6.16 -10.81
C GLN A 66 -1.35 -6.42 -12.25
N SER A 67 -0.77 -7.60 -12.45
CA SER A 67 -0.62 -8.23 -13.77
C SER A 67 -1.69 -9.31 -13.89
N HIS A 68 -2.27 -9.51 -15.08
CA HIS A 68 -3.25 -10.58 -15.30
C HIS A 68 -3.10 -11.25 -16.68
N ALA A 69 -3.09 -12.59 -16.70
CA ALA A 69 -3.07 -13.42 -17.91
C ALA A 69 -3.45 -14.87 -17.54
N GLY A 70 -3.38 -15.80 -18.50
CA GLY A 70 -3.54 -17.24 -18.20
C GLY A 70 -2.54 -17.72 -17.15
N SER A 71 -2.94 -18.66 -16.29
CA SER A 71 -2.22 -19.02 -15.06
C SER A 71 -0.77 -19.44 -15.33
N SER A 72 -0.55 -20.39 -16.24
CA SER A 72 0.79 -20.86 -16.58
C SER A 72 1.66 -19.77 -17.21
N LYS A 73 1.05 -18.80 -17.92
CA LYS A 73 1.79 -17.66 -18.47
C LYS A 73 2.29 -16.74 -17.36
N GLN A 74 1.48 -16.55 -16.31
CA GLN A 74 1.86 -15.75 -15.15
C GLN A 74 2.93 -16.44 -14.31
N ALA A 75 2.78 -17.74 -14.05
CA ALA A 75 3.80 -18.54 -13.39
C ALA A 75 5.14 -18.44 -14.13
N ARG A 76 5.13 -18.70 -15.45
CA ARG A 76 6.31 -18.57 -16.31
C ARG A 76 6.90 -17.16 -16.28
N ALA A 77 6.09 -16.11 -16.29
CA ALA A 77 6.60 -14.74 -16.21
C ALA A 77 7.42 -14.52 -14.92
N VAL A 78 6.95 -15.05 -13.78
CA VAL A 78 7.68 -14.97 -12.50
C VAL A 78 8.96 -15.80 -12.54
N ILE A 79 8.90 -17.04 -13.05
CA ILE A 79 10.07 -17.92 -13.22
C ILE A 79 11.13 -17.27 -14.12
N ASP A 80 10.69 -16.60 -15.18
CA ASP A 80 11.54 -15.92 -16.15
C ASP A 80 12.05 -14.55 -15.63
N GLY A 81 11.70 -14.16 -14.40
CA GLY A 81 12.30 -13.02 -13.70
C GLY A 81 11.40 -11.81 -13.49
N LEU A 82 10.07 -11.91 -13.69
CA LEU A 82 9.14 -10.89 -13.22
C LEU A 82 9.09 -10.92 -11.69
N ASP A 83 9.55 -9.84 -11.06
CA ASP A 83 9.59 -9.71 -9.61
C ASP A 83 8.19 -9.45 -9.03
N ALA A 84 7.55 -10.53 -8.58
CA ALA A 84 6.21 -10.52 -8.01
C ALA A 84 6.29 -10.66 -6.49
N ASP A 85 5.59 -9.78 -5.77
CA ASP A 85 5.47 -9.92 -4.31
C ASP A 85 4.44 -11.00 -3.93
N VAL A 86 3.40 -11.15 -4.76
CA VAL A 86 2.30 -12.10 -4.54
C VAL A 86 1.90 -12.73 -5.87
N VAL A 87 1.63 -14.03 -5.85
CA VAL A 87 1.04 -14.77 -6.97
C VAL A 87 -0.33 -15.31 -6.58
N THR A 88 -1.31 -15.17 -7.47
CA THR A 88 -2.66 -15.71 -7.26
C THR A 88 -3.06 -16.50 -8.51
N LEU A 89 -2.67 -17.78 -8.53
CA LEU A 89 -2.77 -18.66 -9.69
C LEU A 89 -4.05 -19.51 -9.67
N ALA A 90 -4.38 -20.13 -10.81
CA ALA A 90 -5.58 -20.95 -10.94
C ALA A 90 -5.52 -22.23 -10.09
N LEU A 91 -4.35 -22.89 -10.08
CA LEU A 91 -4.13 -24.14 -9.38
C LEU A 91 -2.84 -24.06 -8.55
N ALA A 92 -2.80 -24.83 -7.45
CA ALA A 92 -1.61 -24.92 -6.61
C ALA A 92 -0.37 -25.39 -7.39
N TYR A 93 -0.54 -26.33 -8.32
CA TYR A 93 0.54 -26.89 -9.13
C TYR A 93 1.12 -25.91 -10.15
N ASP A 94 0.46 -24.77 -10.40
CA ASP A 94 0.98 -23.78 -11.35
C ASP A 94 2.26 -23.09 -10.83
N VAL A 95 2.60 -23.21 -9.54
CA VAL A 95 3.84 -22.64 -8.98
C VAL A 95 5.12 -23.36 -9.42
N ASP A 96 5.00 -24.61 -9.89
CA ASP A 96 6.11 -25.46 -10.31
C ASP A 96 6.29 -25.51 -11.84
N ALA A 97 5.58 -24.64 -12.57
CA ALA A 97 5.47 -24.66 -14.04
C ALA A 97 6.73 -24.24 -14.80
#